data_AF-A0AAD9DIR2-F1
#
_entry.id   AF-A0AAD9DIR2-F1
#
_cell.length_a   1.000
_cell.length_b   1.000
_cell.length_c   1.000
_cell.angle_alpha   90.00
_cell.angle_beta   90.00
_cell.angle_gamma   90.00
#
_symmetry.space_group_name_H-M   'P 1'
#
loop_
_entity.id
_entity.type
_entity.pdbx_description
1 polymer ?
#
loop_
_entity_poly.entity_id
_entity_poly.type
_entity_poly.pdbx_seq_one_letter_code
_entity_poly.pdbx_strand_id
1 'polypeptide(L)'
;MVRSPYNYNRNEIITCLLIVHQPKQLLPPPQQRTSMQVLAKLLLVLVLLLPIVLLLLHPVTFLLTSLSSAEKFQIGTMFESKEIIEALVDDFANEHGFVVSNRQLCNKKCSRAATYKSKKIAAGEYAIGVKSTSLVTDCPWEVKWSSGKKTEITRVNGMHNHACDIASEVMAIKKSGKAVQTAVSQVTAVLAPLLNTDKNLDCDLIRNIIRPYVSPEIIILDDKNIRSIMRGAYREMEAGNYKAPAPIIGLNELKAFSSVDFSSANCGKVLDEILSNANTNGDNSWIVTRLMNRLKAEDPYFDFRLQYDEDDHVVAVTWQIGASRGALMKYGDKVFLDTRNNENMNCINMQYMTFVVIDGNKEMIPASESFVFQESKELYGVVVNFTLDMTPNFDKESVKLGFSDLFISPQDAKMWFPNVTWLVDTYHFCSPVRRIVCWQNLLARSSGI
;
A
#
# COMPACT_ATOMS: atom_id res chain seq x y z
N MET A 1 -3.89 -5.19 26.13
CA MET A 1 -3.57 -6.53 25.58
C MET A 1 -4.88 -7.29 25.39
N VAL A 2 -5.51 -7.12 24.22
CA VAL A 2 -6.69 -7.88 23.81
C VAL A 2 -6.20 -8.80 22.69
N ARG A 3 -6.26 -10.11 22.93
CA ARG A 3 -5.95 -11.11 21.90
C ARG A 3 -6.97 -10.94 20.77
N SER A 4 -6.50 -10.92 19.53
CA SER A 4 -7.33 -10.97 18.33
C SER A 4 -8.29 -12.18 18.40
N PRO A 5 -9.60 -12.02 18.11
CA PRO A 5 -10.54 -13.13 18.09
C PRO A 5 -10.43 -13.98 16.80
N TYR A 6 -9.57 -13.59 15.85
CA TYR A 6 -9.40 -14.32 14.58
C TYR A 6 -8.33 -15.41 14.72
N ASN A 7 -8.63 -16.42 15.53
CA ASN A 7 -7.96 -17.71 15.43
C ASN A 7 -8.92 -18.65 14.69
N TYR A 8 -8.95 -18.52 13.37
CA TYR A 8 -9.69 -19.44 12.50
C TYR A 8 -9.12 -20.84 12.68
N ASN A 9 -9.90 -21.75 13.24
CA ASN A 9 -9.61 -23.18 13.16
C ASN A 9 -9.98 -23.68 11.75
N ARG A 10 -9.21 -23.24 10.74
CA ARG A 10 -9.37 -23.60 9.31
C ARG A 10 -9.23 -25.10 9.02
N ASN A 11 -8.87 -25.89 10.03
CA ASN A 11 -8.62 -27.31 9.88
C ASN A 11 -9.89 -28.16 9.91
N GLU A 12 -11.05 -27.71 10.40
CA GLU A 12 -12.17 -28.63 10.63
C GLU A 12 -12.87 -29.11 9.34
N ILE A 13 -12.96 -28.30 8.29
CA ILE A 13 -13.53 -28.76 6.99
C ILE A 13 -12.54 -29.68 6.24
N ILE A 14 -11.23 -29.44 6.40
CA ILE A 14 -10.17 -30.20 5.71
C ILE A 14 -9.78 -31.48 6.48
N THR A 15 -9.93 -31.50 7.81
CA THR A 15 -9.47 -32.59 8.69
C THR A 15 -10.49 -33.72 8.83
N CYS A 16 -11.77 -33.50 8.52
CA CYS A 16 -12.80 -34.55 8.61
C CYS A 16 -12.59 -35.74 7.65
N LEU A 17 -11.61 -35.71 6.74
CA LEU A 17 -11.45 -36.72 5.69
C LEU A 17 -10.19 -37.61 5.75
N LEU A 18 -9.23 -37.44 6.66
CA LEU A 18 -7.90 -38.09 6.47
C LEU A 18 -7.21 -38.56 7.76
N ILE A 19 -7.29 -39.87 8.03
CA ILE A 19 -6.30 -40.64 8.82
C ILE A 19 -5.67 -41.68 7.88
N VAL A 20 -4.32 -41.71 7.79
CA VAL A 20 -3.44 -42.91 7.82
C VAL A 20 -2.08 -42.64 7.09
N HIS A 21 -1.00 -42.78 7.90
CA HIS A 21 0.42 -43.13 7.64
C HIS A 21 1.34 -42.44 6.60
N GLN A 22 2.52 -42.05 7.12
CA GLN A 22 3.82 -41.66 6.52
C GLN A 22 4.69 -42.92 6.22
N PRO A 23 5.87 -42.93 5.50
CA PRO A 23 6.90 -41.86 5.51
C PRO A 23 7.92 -41.72 4.31
N LYS A 24 8.84 -40.73 4.49
CA LYS A 24 10.33 -40.70 4.24
C LYS A 24 10.95 -39.83 3.12
N GLN A 25 12.06 -39.20 3.55
CA GLN A 25 12.88 -38.09 3.00
C GLN A 25 13.95 -38.50 1.98
N LEU A 26 14.47 -37.55 1.18
CA LEU A 26 15.79 -37.61 0.51
C LEU A 26 16.49 -36.23 0.40
N LEU A 27 17.83 -36.27 0.45
CA LEU A 27 18.84 -35.20 0.57
C LEU A 27 19.19 -34.47 -0.75
N PRO A 28 19.83 -33.27 -0.74
CA PRO A 28 20.39 -32.63 -1.94
C PRO A 28 21.94 -32.59 -1.98
N PRO A 29 22.57 -32.40 -3.17
CA PRO A 29 24.01 -32.10 -3.30
C PRO A 29 24.24 -30.70 -3.98
N PRO A 30 25.46 -30.29 -4.42
CA PRO A 30 26.23 -29.23 -3.75
C PRO A 30 26.58 -28.00 -4.64
N GLN A 31 27.29 -27.06 -4.00
CA GLN A 31 27.71 -25.70 -4.39
C GLN A 31 28.56 -25.52 -5.66
N GLN A 32 28.46 -24.32 -6.27
CA GLN A 32 29.56 -23.63 -6.96
C GLN A 32 29.64 -22.15 -6.52
N ARG A 33 30.81 -21.75 -5.99
CA ARG A 33 31.19 -20.38 -5.59
C ARG A 33 32.48 -19.98 -6.30
N THR A 34 32.44 -19.07 -7.26
CA THR A 34 33.64 -18.37 -7.76
C THR A 34 33.41 -16.94 -8.29
N SER A 35 32.18 -16.46 -8.55
CA SER A 35 31.98 -15.13 -9.17
C SER A 35 31.90 -13.93 -8.20
N MET A 36 31.69 -14.14 -6.89
CA MET A 36 31.44 -13.03 -5.95
C MET A 36 32.68 -12.24 -5.51
N GLN A 37 33.90 -12.73 -5.72
CA GLN A 37 35.11 -12.06 -5.23
C GLN A 37 35.60 -10.91 -6.12
N VAL A 38 35.19 -10.87 -7.40
CA VAL A 38 35.60 -9.82 -8.35
C VAL A 38 34.74 -8.57 -8.18
N LEU A 39 33.43 -8.74 -7.93
CA LEU A 39 32.49 -7.64 -7.71
C LEU A 39 32.79 -6.83 -6.43
N ALA A 40 33.25 -7.49 -5.36
CA ALA A 40 33.58 -6.83 -4.10
C ALA A 40 34.78 -5.87 -4.20
N LYS A 41 35.74 -6.15 -5.10
CA LYS A 41 36.94 -5.30 -5.28
C LYS A 41 36.65 -4.04 -6.10
N LEU A 42 35.74 -4.10 -7.07
CA LEU A 42 35.32 -2.95 -7.88
C LEU A 42 34.51 -1.93 -7.07
N LEU A 43 33.66 -2.40 -6.14
CA LEU A 43 32.89 -1.51 -5.27
C LEU A 43 33.77 -0.70 -4.32
N LEU A 44 34.89 -1.25 -3.84
CA LEU A 44 35.77 -0.57 -2.88
C LEU A 44 36.49 0.64 -3.49
N VAL A 45 36.84 0.57 -4.78
CA VAL A 45 37.53 1.67 -5.49
C VAL A 45 36.58 2.84 -5.75
N LEU A 46 35.31 2.57 -6.08
CA LEU A 46 34.28 3.59 -6.29
C LEU A 46 33.96 4.38 -5.00
N VAL A 47 33.96 3.71 -3.85
CA VAL A 47 33.68 4.35 -2.56
C VAL A 47 34.81 5.30 -2.13
N LEU A 48 36.05 5.02 -2.50
CA LEU A 48 37.22 5.83 -2.11
C LEU A 48 37.40 7.11 -2.95
N LEU A 49 36.89 7.15 -4.19
CA LEU A 49 37.03 8.30 -5.08
C LEU A 49 35.90 9.34 -4.94
N LEU A 50 34.73 8.93 -4.44
CA LEU A 50 33.56 9.79 -4.26
C LEU A 50 33.81 11.08 -3.42
N PRO A 51 34.55 11.03 -2.28
CA PRO A 51 34.73 12.20 -1.43
C PRO A 51 35.60 13.29 -2.05
N ILE A 52 36.55 12.91 -2.91
CA ILE A 52 37.49 13.82 -3.56
C ILE A 52 36.78 14.62 -4.65
N VAL A 53 35.86 13.99 -5.38
CA VAL A 53 35.02 14.65 -6.39
C VAL A 53 34.03 15.64 -5.73
N LEU A 54 33.48 15.29 -4.56
CA LEU A 54 32.54 16.15 -3.83
C LEU A 54 33.20 17.43 -3.25
N LEU A 55 34.46 17.37 -2.84
CA LEU A 55 35.19 18.54 -2.30
C LEU A 55 35.50 19.60 -3.37
N LEU A 56 35.64 19.21 -4.64
CA LEU A 56 35.96 20.13 -5.74
C LEU A 56 34.73 20.86 -6.32
N LEU A 57 33.51 20.38 -6.04
CA LEU A 57 32.26 20.96 -6.56
C LEU A 57 31.67 22.07 -5.67
N HIS A 58 32.15 22.19 -4.43
CA HIS A 58 31.54 23.06 -3.41
C HIS A 58 31.58 24.58 -3.68
N PRO A 59 32.62 25.16 -4.33
CA PRO A 59 32.65 26.58 -4.69
C PRO A 59 31.77 26.93 -5.90
N VAL A 60 31.46 25.94 -6.74
CA VAL A 60 30.75 26.14 -8.03
C VAL A 60 29.25 26.34 -7.81
N THR A 61 28.66 25.67 -6.82
CA THR A 61 27.23 25.80 -6.48
C THR A 61 26.84 27.17 -5.90
N PHE A 62 27.77 27.86 -5.21
CA PHE A 62 27.54 29.20 -4.67
C PHE A 62 27.40 30.28 -5.76
N LEU A 63 28.20 30.20 -6.82
CA LEU A 63 28.17 31.16 -7.92
C LEU A 63 26.94 30.96 -8.81
N LEU A 64 26.55 29.70 -9.05
CA LEU A 64 25.41 29.35 -9.91
C LEU A 64 24.07 29.82 -9.34
N THR A 65 23.84 29.69 -8.03
CA THR A 65 22.59 30.11 -7.36
C THR A 65 22.40 31.63 -7.34
N SER A 66 23.49 32.38 -7.19
CA SER A 66 23.47 33.85 -7.22
C SER A 66 23.13 34.38 -8.62
N LEU A 67 23.76 33.81 -9.65
CA LEU A 67 23.48 34.13 -11.05
C LEU A 67 22.05 33.73 -11.45
N SER A 68 21.60 32.53 -11.08
CA SER A 68 20.25 32.06 -11.42
C SER A 68 19.14 32.87 -10.73
N SER A 69 19.37 33.34 -9.50
CA SER A 69 18.42 34.22 -8.81
C SER A 69 18.23 35.55 -9.54
N ALA A 70 19.33 36.16 -10.01
CA ALA A 70 19.31 37.44 -10.71
C ALA A 70 18.70 37.32 -12.12
N GLU A 71 18.90 36.18 -12.80
CA GLU A 71 18.27 35.89 -14.08
C GLU A 71 16.76 35.65 -13.95
N LYS A 72 16.34 34.87 -12.94
CA LYS A 72 14.94 34.47 -12.72
C LYS A 72 14.10 35.62 -12.15
N PHE A 73 14.67 36.43 -11.26
CA PHE A 73 13.98 37.50 -10.56
C PHE A 73 14.60 38.85 -10.91
N GLN A 74 14.14 39.44 -12.01
CA GLN A 74 14.62 40.75 -12.43
C GLN A 74 13.88 41.86 -11.70
N ILE A 75 14.62 42.83 -11.17
CA ILE A 75 14.04 44.05 -10.58
C ILE A 75 13.22 44.77 -11.64
N GLY A 76 12.00 45.18 -11.30
CA GLY A 76 11.04 45.78 -12.23
C GLY A 76 10.06 44.79 -12.86
N THR A 77 10.23 43.48 -12.66
CA THR A 77 9.28 42.48 -13.17
C THR A 77 7.94 42.61 -12.44
N MET A 78 6.86 42.70 -13.20
CA MET A 78 5.50 42.87 -12.72
C MET A 78 4.72 41.56 -12.74
N PHE A 79 3.99 41.29 -11.65
CA PHE A 79 3.13 40.13 -11.50
C PHE A 79 1.71 40.57 -11.14
N GLU A 80 0.73 39.74 -11.52
CA GLU A 80 -0.68 40.02 -11.28
C GLU A 80 -1.07 39.94 -9.81
N SER A 81 -0.40 39.08 -9.03
CA SER A 81 -0.66 38.92 -7.61
C SER A 81 0.61 38.54 -6.85
N LYS A 82 0.59 38.68 -5.52
CA LYS A 82 1.72 38.27 -4.66
C LYS A 82 1.88 36.76 -4.60
N GLU A 83 0.78 36.01 -4.71
CA GLU A 83 0.75 34.56 -4.60
C GLU A 83 1.57 33.91 -5.72
N ILE A 84 1.55 34.51 -6.92
CA ILE A 84 2.37 34.07 -8.05
C ILE A 84 3.86 34.20 -7.73
N ILE A 85 4.28 35.35 -7.18
CA ILE A 85 5.68 35.57 -6.77
C ILE A 85 6.06 34.60 -5.65
N GLU A 86 5.19 34.42 -4.66
CA GLU A 86 5.43 33.52 -3.54
C GLU A 86 5.65 32.08 -4.00
N ALA A 87 4.84 31.60 -4.95
CA ALA A 87 4.97 30.28 -5.56
C ALA A 87 6.27 30.15 -6.37
N LEU A 88 6.58 31.12 -7.25
CA LEU A 88 7.80 31.11 -8.04
C LEU A 88 9.07 31.10 -7.18
N VAL A 89 9.05 31.85 -6.07
CA VAL A 89 10.15 31.88 -5.11
C VAL A 89 10.27 30.55 -4.35
N ASP A 90 9.16 29.91 -3.99
CA ASP A 90 9.19 28.58 -3.36
C ASP A 90 9.74 27.51 -4.32
N ASP A 91 9.29 27.51 -5.57
CA ASP A 91 9.74 26.57 -6.60
C ASP A 91 11.24 26.72 -6.88
N PHE A 92 11.70 27.97 -7.04
CA PHE A 92 13.12 28.26 -7.20
C PHE A 92 13.94 27.77 -6.02
N ALA A 93 13.49 28.01 -4.79
CA ALA A 93 14.19 27.59 -3.59
C ALA A 93 14.30 26.06 -3.50
N ASN A 94 13.23 25.34 -3.85
CA ASN A 94 13.23 23.87 -3.89
C ASN A 94 14.19 23.33 -4.97
N GLU A 95 14.18 23.90 -6.17
CA GLU A 95 15.08 23.51 -7.26
C GLU A 95 16.56 23.70 -6.90
N HIS A 96 16.85 24.69 -6.06
CA HIS A 96 18.21 25.08 -5.68
C HIS A 96 18.60 24.64 -4.26
N GLY A 97 17.82 23.77 -3.61
CA GLY A 97 18.21 23.10 -2.37
C GLY A 97 18.24 24.01 -1.13
N PHE A 98 17.31 24.95 -1.00
CA PHE A 98 17.15 25.74 0.22
C PHE A 98 15.68 26.06 0.53
N VAL A 99 15.42 26.51 1.76
CA VAL A 99 14.06 26.84 2.23
C VAL A 99 13.94 28.32 2.49
N VAL A 100 12.86 28.92 1.99
CA VAL A 100 12.48 30.31 2.21
C VAL A 100 11.34 30.45 3.21
N SER A 101 11.18 31.64 3.79
CA SER A 101 10.12 31.95 4.73
C SER A 101 9.63 33.38 4.54
N ASN A 102 8.33 33.59 4.72
CA ASN A 102 7.73 34.91 4.75
C ASN A 102 8.19 35.63 6.02
N ARG A 103 8.91 36.74 5.86
CA ARG A 103 9.34 37.58 7.00
C ARG A 103 8.45 38.81 7.15
N GLN A 104 7.95 39.34 6.04
CA GLN A 104 7.00 40.46 5.97
C GLN A 104 6.02 40.20 4.82
N LEU A 105 4.93 40.97 4.74
CA LEU A 105 3.88 40.86 3.71
C LEU A 105 4.41 40.87 2.25
N CYS A 106 5.59 41.45 2.03
CA CYS A 106 6.17 41.59 0.69
C CYS A 106 7.66 41.19 0.64
N ASN A 107 8.06 40.19 1.43
CA ASN A 107 9.44 39.77 1.53
C ASN A 107 9.58 38.28 1.89
N LYS A 108 10.23 37.52 1.00
CA LYS A 108 10.73 36.18 1.29
C LYS A 108 12.23 36.21 1.51
N LYS A 109 12.66 35.59 2.62
CA LYS A 109 14.07 35.40 2.95
C LYS A 109 14.40 33.93 3.12
N CYS A 110 15.66 33.58 2.96
CA CYS A 110 16.14 32.27 3.37
C CYS A 110 15.77 32.01 4.85
N SER A 111 15.37 30.79 5.16
CA SER A 111 15.05 30.34 6.52
C SER A 111 16.20 30.54 7.52
N ARG A 112 17.45 30.58 7.04
CA ARG A 112 18.66 30.88 7.84
C ARG A 112 18.97 32.37 8.00
N ALA A 113 18.18 33.27 7.39
CA ALA A 113 18.29 34.72 7.62
C ALA A 113 17.93 35.07 9.06
N ALA A 114 18.64 36.03 9.67
CA ALA A 114 18.38 36.38 11.06
C ALA A 114 17.02 37.07 11.22
N THR A 115 16.28 36.62 12.22
CA THR A 115 15.07 37.26 12.70
C THR A 115 15.41 38.41 13.64
N TYR A 116 14.44 39.32 13.84
CA TYR A 116 14.54 40.34 14.89
C TYR A 116 14.89 39.73 16.26
N LYS A 117 14.23 38.62 16.61
CA LYS A 117 14.49 37.90 17.86
C LYS A 117 15.91 37.34 17.92
N SER A 118 16.41 36.71 16.86
CA SER A 118 17.79 36.19 16.84
C SER A 118 18.83 37.30 16.88
N LYS A 119 18.54 38.47 16.29
CA LYS A 119 19.43 39.66 16.38
C LYS A 119 19.47 40.20 17.81
N LYS A 120 18.33 40.32 18.49
CA LYS A 120 18.27 40.72 19.91
C LYS A 120 18.97 39.75 20.85
N ILE A 121 18.85 38.45 20.57
CA ILE A 121 19.58 37.41 21.28
C ILE A 121 21.10 37.58 21.09
N ALA A 122 21.55 37.78 19.85
CA ALA A 122 22.96 37.99 19.54
C ALA A 122 23.51 39.29 20.16
N ALA A 123 22.67 40.33 20.25
CA ALA A 123 22.98 41.59 20.91
C ALA A 123 22.93 41.52 22.46
N GLY A 124 22.59 40.36 23.05
CA GLY A 124 22.47 40.19 24.50
C GLY A 124 21.24 40.85 25.13
N GLU A 125 20.36 41.45 24.33
CA GLU A 125 19.14 42.14 24.80
C GLU A 125 18.03 41.18 25.25
N TYR A 126 18.18 39.88 24.99
CA TYR A 126 17.18 38.86 25.28
C TYR A 126 17.83 37.57 25.79
N ALA A 127 17.53 37.21 27.04
CA ALA A 127 17.96 35.93 27.61
C ALA A 127 17.14 34.78 27.02
N ILE A 128 17.82 33.76 26.48
CA ILE A 128 17.16 32.56 25.99
C ILE A 128 17.00 31.55 27.13
N GLY A 129 15.76 31.23 27.51
CA GLY A 129 15.47 30.17 28.50
C GLY A 129 15.66 28.74 28.00
N VAL A 130 15.78 28.52 26.68
CA VAL A 130 15.95 27.19 26.05
C VAL A 130 16.90 27.28 24.86
N LYS A 131 18.04 26.57 24.87
CA LYS A 131 19.03 26.58 23.76
C LYS A 131 18.34 26.52 22.39
N SER A 132 18.48 27.60 21.62
CA SER A 132 17.94 27.67 20.26
C SER A 132 18.72 26.72 19.35
N THR A 133 18.01 25.82 18.68
CA THR A 133 18.60 24.87 17.71
C THR A 133 18.65 25.43 16.29
N SER A 134 18.20 26.66 16.06
CA SER A 134 18.17 27.26 14.71
C SER A 134 19.59 27.61 14.24
N LEU A 135 20.03 27.04 13.11
CA LEU A 135 21.24 27.42 12.39
C LEU A 135 21.00 28.75 11.66
N VAL A 136 20.84 29.83 12.43
CA VAL A 136 20.73 31.18 11.88
C VAL A 136 22.14 31.61 11.51
N THR A 137 22.41 31.70 10.22
CA THR A 137 23.70 32.18 9.69
C THR A 137 23.64 33.65 9.26
N ASP A 138 22.50 34.32 9.50
CA ASP A 138 22.18 35.64 8.94
C ASP A 138 22.33 35.67 7.41
N CYS A 139 21.80 34.63 6.76
CA CYS A 139 21.82 34.51 5.30
C CYS A 139 21.21 35.77 4.63
N PRO A 140 21.93 36.40 3.69
CA PRO A 140 21.49 37.66 3.09
C PRO A 140 20.51 37.47 1.92
N TRP A 141 20.25 36.23 1.50
CA TRP A 141 19.33 35.91 0.40
C TRP A 141 17.92 36.44 0.69
N GLU A 142 17.39 37.26 -0.22
CA GLU A 142 16.04 37.79 -0.14
C GLU A 142 15.47 38.17 -1.51
N VAL A 143 14.15 38.02 -1.64
CA VAL A 143 13.36 38.58 -2.74
C VAL A 143 12.28 39.44 -2.10
N LYS A 144 12.25 40.73 -2.47
CA LYS A 144 11.31 41.72 -1.97
C LYS A 144 10.49 42.30 -3.11
N TRP A 145 9.22 42.54 -2.84
CA TRP A 145 8.29 43.10 -3.81
C TRP A 145 7.47 44.27 -3.23
N SER A 146 6.79 45.01 -4.10
CA SER A 146 5.90 46.10 -3.73
C SER A 146 4.52 45.59 -3.28
N SER A 147 3.85 46.32 -2.39
CA SER A 147 2.46 46.03 -2.01
C SER A 147 1.50 46.81 -2.92
N GLY A 148 0.81 46.14 -3.84
CA GLY A 148 -0.13 46.78 -4.77
C GLY A 148 -1.04 45.78 -5.48
N LYS A 149 -1.97 46.28 -6.32
CA LYS A 149 -2.81 45.44 -7.19
C LYS A 149 -2.01 44.68 -8.25
N LYS A 150 -0.88 45.25 -8.66
CA LYS A 150 0.18 44.57 -9.40
C LYS A 150 1.43 44.63 -8.53
N THR A 151 2.13 43.52 -8.48
CA THR A 151 3.24 43.30 -7.58
C THR A 151 4.54 43.38 -8.36
N GLU A 152 5.43 44.28 -7.98
CA GLU A 152 6.71 44.49 -8.66
C GLU A 152 7.87 43.96 -7.81
N ILE A 153 8.82 43.26 -8.41
CA ILE A 153 10.07 42.90 -7.71
C ILE A 153 10.91 44.17 -7.52
N THR A 154 11.13 44.56 -6.27
CA THR A 154 11.85 45.79 -5.89
C THR A 154 13.30 45.53 -5.49
N ARG A 155 13.60 44.31 -5.03
CA ARG A 155 14.95 43.94 -4.60
C ARG A 155 15.14 42.44 -4.68
N VAL A 156 16.31 42.04 -5.17
CA VAL A 156 16.78 40.66 -5.16
C VAL A 156 18.19 40.62 -4.64
N ASN A 157 18.44 39.72 -3.71
CA ASN A 157 19.77 39.34 -3.29
C ASN A 157 19.89 37.82 -3.42
N GLY A 158 20.66 37.37 -4.41
CA GLY A 158 20.87 35.95 -4.70
C GLY A 158 21.96 35.28 -3.87
N MET A 159 22.64 36.01 -2.98
CA MET A 159 23.78 35.47 -2.26
C MET A 159 23.37 34.66 -1.02
N HIS A 160 23.93 33.46 -0.90
CA HIS A 160 23.89 32.65 0.31
C HIS A 160 25.24 32.69 1.02
N ASN A 161 25.22 32.55 2.36
CA ASN A 161 26.42 32.38 3.17
C ASN A 161 26.52 30.98 3.82
N HIS A 162 25.78 30.03 3.26
CA HIS A 162 25.74 28.64 3.67
C HIS A 162 25.53 27.75 2.45
N ALA A 163 25.89 26.47 2.56
CA ALA A 163 25.62 25.49 1.53
C ALA A 163 24.10 25.40 1.22
N CYS A 164 23.77 25.36 -0.06
CA CYS A 164 22.43 25.06 -0.58
C CYS A 164 22.49 23.66 -1.19
N ASP A 165 22.44 22.66 -0.32
CA ASP A 165 22.48 21.25 -0.67
C ASP A 165 21.25 20.53 -0.07
N ILE A 166 20.96 19.34 -0.58
CA ILE A 166 19.81 18.52 -0.16
C ILE A 166 19.82 18.30 1.36
N ALA A 167 21.00 18.09 1.96
CA ALA A 167 21.11 17.89 3.41
C ALA A 167 20.69 19.14 4.21
N SER A 168 21.11 20.32 3.76
CA SER A 168 20.76 21.61 4.34
C SER A 168 19.29 21.94 4.17
N GLU A 169 18.71 21.56 3.02
CA GLU A 169 17.28 21.68 2.75
C GLU A 169 16.46 20.81 3.70
N VAL A 170 16.77 19.51 3.82
CA VAL A 170 16.08 18.58 4.73
C VAL A 170 16.14 19.09 6.17
N MET A 171 17.28 19.61 6.60
CA MET A 171 17.44 20.20 7.94
C MET A 171 16.63 21.48 8.14
N ALA A 172 16.47 22.28 7.09
CA ALA A 172 15.63 23.49 7.12
C ALA A 172 14.13 23.12 7.14
N ILE A 173 13.71 22.13 6.34
CA ILE A 173 12.34 21.59 6.34
C ILE A 173 11.96 21.08 7.73
N LYS A 174 12.82 20.27 8.35
CA LYS A 174 12.67 19.76 9.73
C LYS A 174 12.40 20.86 10.75
N LYS A 175 13.15 21.97 10.67
CA LYS A 175 13.08 23.07 11.65
C LYS A 175 11.98 24.09 11.35
N SER A 176 11.54 24.19 10.09
CA SER A 176 10.51 25.15 9.66
C SER A 176 9.09 24.78 10.09
N GLY A 177 8.85 23.53 10.49
CA GLY A 177 7.50 23.01 10.74
C GLY A 177 6.74 22.59 9.48
N LYS A 178 7.25 22.92 8.28
CA LYS A 178 6.68 22.52 6.98
C LYS A 178 6.54 21.00 6.88
N ALA A 179 7.50 20.26 7.43
CA ALA A 179 7.44 18.81 7.54
C ALA A 179 6.13 18.32 8.20
N VAL A 180 5.79 18.86 9.38
CA VAL A 180 4.57 18.49 10.11
C VAL A 180 3.33 18.85 9.31
N GLN A 181 3.31 20.00 8.64
CA GLN A 181 2.19 20.42 7.80
C GLN A 181 1.98 19.47 6.61
N THR A 182 3.05 19.06 5.93
CA THR A 182 2.99 18.04 4.86
C THR A 182 2.49 16.70 5.40
N ALA A 183 2.94 16.29 6.59
CA ALA A 183 2.44 15.05 7.19
C ALA A 183 0.94 15.13 7.51
N VAL A 184 0.46 16.27 8.02
CA VAL A 184 -0.96 16.49 8.30
C VAL A 184 -1.79 16.27 7.03
N SER A 185 -1.43 16.88 5.90
CA SER A 185 -2.20 16.73 4.67
C SER A 185 -2.22 15.29 4.15
N GLN A 186 -1.11 14.55 4.31
CA GLN A 186 -1.01 13.14 3.90
C GLN A 186 -1.85 12.18 4.77
N VAL A 187 -1.93 12.43 6.08
CA VAL A 187 -2.50 11.47 7.03
C VAL A 187 -3.92 11.82 7.51
N THR A 188 -4.43 13.01 7.19
CA THR A 188 -5.76 13.46 7.63
C THR A 188 -6.86 12.47 7.24
N ALA A 189 -6.83 11.92 6.02
CA ALA A 189 -7.84 10.96 5.58
C ALA A 189 -7.85 9.67 6.40
N VAL A 190 -6.68 9.24 6.89
CA VAL A 190 -6.51 8.02 7.70
C VAL A 190 -6.86 8.27 9.16
N LEU A 191 -6.53 9.45 9.70
CA LEU A 191 -6.77 9.79 11.09
C LEU A 191 -8.19 10.28 11.37
N ALA A 192 -8.85 10.93 10.42
CA ALA A 192 -10.15 11.55 10.64
C ALA A 192 -11.23 10.59 11.18
N PRO A 193 -11.36 9.34 10.70
CA PRO A 193 -12.30 8.38 11.28
C PRO A 193 -12.02 8.04 12.75
N LEU A 194 -10.74 8.03 13.15
CA LEU A 194 -10.33 7.74 14.53
C LEU A 194 -10.55 8.96 15.43
N LEU A 195 -10.23 10.15 14.93
CA LEU A 195 -10.38 11.43 15.64
C LEU A 195 -11.86 11.82 15.83
N ASN A 196 -12.76 11.32 14.97
CA ASN A 196 -14.21 11.45 15.15
C ASN A 196 -14.77 10.58 16.29
N THR A 197 -13.96 9.73 16.91
CA THR A 197 -14.40 8.99 18.10
C THR A 197 -14.15 9.82 19.35
N ASP A 198 -15.11 9.86 20.29
CA ASP A 198 -14.96 10.53 21.60
C ASP A 198 -13.93 9.86 22.54
N LYS A 199 -13.03 9.02 21.99
CA LYS A 199 -12.05 8.26 22.75
C LYS A 199 -10.70 8.96 22.72
N ASN A 200 -10.03 8.97 23.87
CA ASN A 200 -8.62 9.35 23.94
C ASN A 200 -7.78 8.33 23.17
N LEU A 201 -7.19 8.77 22.06
CA LEU A 201 -6.30 7.96 21.23
C LEU A 201 -4.88 7.99 21.79
N ASP A 202 -4.31 6.81 21.96
CA ASP A 202 -2.93 6.65 22.42
C ASP A 202 -1.92 7.03 21.32
N CYS A 203 -0.81 7.66 21.73
CA CYS A 203 0.23 8.10 20.80
C CYS A 203 0.92 6.92 20.11
N ASP A 204 1.06 5.77 20.77
CA ASP A 204 1.67 4.58 20.15
C ASP A 204 0.79 4.00 19.04
N LEU A 205 -0.53 3.95 19.26
CA LEU A 205 -1.49 3.54 18.24
C LEU A 205 -1.38 4.45 17.01
N ILE A 206 -1.46 5.77 17.22
CA ILE A 206 -1.37 6.74 16.12
C ILE A 206 -0.03 6.63 15.41
N ARG A 207 1.09 6.48 16.14
CA ARG A 207 2.42 6.30 15.57
C ARG A 207 2.46 5.13 14.60
N ASN A 208 1.90 3.99 14.97
CA ASN A 208 1.90 2.79 14.14
C ASN A 208 1.05 2.97 12.88
N ILE A 209 -0.07 3.70 12.99
CA ILE A 209 -0.98 3.97 11.86
C ILE A 209 -0.35 4.93 10.85
N ILE A 210 0.31 6.01 11.31
CA ILE A 210 0.83 7.04 10.40
C ILE A 210 2.25 6.76 9.89
N ARG A 211 3.01 5.87 10.56
CA ARG A 211 4.40 5.54 10.18
C ARG A 211 4.58 5.18 8.69
N PRO A 212 3.69 4.43 8.02
CA PRO A 212 3.84 4.12 6.60
C PRO A 212 3.70 5.33 5.66
N TYR A 213 3.04 6.40 6.12
CA TYR A 213 2.68 7.56 5.30
C TYR A 213 3.66 8.73 5.47
N VAL A 214 4.55 8.67 6.47
CA VAL A 214 5.45 9.77 6.82
C VAL A 214 6.89 9.32 6.69
N SER A 215 7.72 10.09 5.97
CA SER A 215 9.14 9.75 5.81
C SER A 215 9.90 9.92 7.13
N PRO A 216 10.57 8.86 7.64
CA PRO A 216 11.35 8.92 8.88
C PRO A 216 12.59 9.81 8.73
N GLU A 217 13.05 10.04 7.50
CA GLU A 217 14.17 10.93 7.21
C GLU A 217 13.80 12.39 7.41
N ILE A 218 12.52 12.75 7.32
CA ILE A 218 12.03 14.12 7.40
C ILE A 218 11.39 14.40 8.76
N ILE A 219 10.65 13.45 9.34
CA ILE A 219 9.96 13.65 10.63
C ILE A 219 10.27 12.51 11.59
N ILE A 220 10.72 12.89 12.78
CA ILE A 220 10.79 11.97 13.92
C ILE A 220 9.40 11.92 14.55
N LEU A 221 8.78 10.74 14.57
CA LEU A 221 7.46 10.52 15.18
C LEU A 221 7.55 10.38 16.70
N ASP A 222 8.03 11.41 17.39
CA ASP A 222 7.94 11.52 18.85
C ASP A 222 6.52 11.95 19.28
N ASP A 223 6.22 11.85 20.58
CA ASP A 223 4.88 12.19 21.08
C ASP A 223 4.48 13.65 20.79
N LYS A 224 5.46 14.55 20.69
CA LYS A 224 5.22 15.97 20.43
C LYS A 224 4.75 16.18 18.99
N ASN A 225 5.43 15.57 18.03
CA ASN A 225 5.08 15.64 16.62
C ASN A 225 3.78 14.89 16.34
N ILE A 226 3.56 13.73 16.95
CA ILE A 226 2.27 13.01 16.84
C ILE A 226 1.11 13.87 17.32
N ARG A 227 1.21 14.47 18.51
CA ARG A 227 0.18 15.38 19.02
C ARG A 227 -0.03 16.61 18.14
N SER A 228 1.02 17.07 17.46
CA SER A 228 0.92 18.21 16.52
C SER A 228 0.23 17.80 15.22
N ILE A 229 0.52 16.59 14.71
CA ILE A 229 -0.14 16.01 13.54
C ILE A 229 -1.63 15.76 13.82
N MET A 230 -1.97 15.14 14.96
CA MET A 230 -3.36 14.91 15.36
C MET A 230 -4.15 16.22 15.45
N ARG A 231 -3.57 17.26 16.09
CA ARG A 231 -4.19 18.59 16.16
C ARG A 231 -4.34 19.23 14.77
N GLY A 232 -3.36 19.05 13.89
CA GLY A 232 -3.44 19.52 12.51
C GLY A 232 -4.59 18.85 11.75
N ALA A 233 -4.68 17.52 11.83
CA ALA A 233 -5.76 16.76 11.20
C ALA A 233 -7.14 17.17 11.73
N TYR A 234 -7.27 17.40 13.05
CA TYR A 234 -8.52 17.90 13.64
C TYR A 234 -8.93 19.27 13.07
N ARG A 235 -7.97 20.20 12.89
CA ARG A 235 -8.23 21.50 12.27
C ARG A 235 -8.65 21.38 10.79
N GLU A 236 -8.05 20.46 10.04
CA GLU A 236 -8.48 20.19 8.66
C GLU A 236 -9.91 19.65 8.61
N MET A 237 -10.32 18.84 9.59
CA MET A 237 -11.69 18.37 9.73
C MET A 237 -12.65 19.52 10.08
N GLU A 238 -12.32 20.36 11.05
CA GLU A 238 -13.12 21.55 11.42
C GLU A 238 -13.26 22.56 10.28
N ALA A 239 -12.21 22.72 9.47
CA ALA A 239 -12.24 23.58 8.29
C ALA A 239 -13.10 23.02 7.14
N GLY A 240 -13.61 21.79 7.25
CA GLY A 240 -14.39 21.13 6.21
C GLY A 240 -13.56 20.59 5.04
N ASN A 241 -12.23 20.51 5.19
CA ASN A 241 -11.33 20.00 4.15
C ASN A 241 -11.33 18.47 4.07
N TYR A 242 -11.81 17.79 5.11
CA TYR A 242 -12.03 16.34 5.10
C TYR A 242 -13.42 15.99 4.57
N LYS A 243 -13.48 15.19 3.51
CA LYS A 243 -14.71 14.53 3.06
C LYS A 243 -14.64 13.06 3.47
N ALA A 244 -15.56 12.64 4.31
CA ALA A 244 -15.70 11.22 4.63
C ALA A 244 -15.94 10.44 3.33
N PRO A 245 -15.19 9.36 3.07
CA PRO A 245 -15.47 8.50 1.93
C PRO A 245 -16.90 7.96 2.09
N ALA A 246 -17.64 7.91 0.98
CA ALA A 246 -18.96 7.29 0.98
C ALA A 246 -18.84 5.86 1.53
N PRO A 247 -19.78 5.39 2.36
CA PRO A 247 -19.78 4.02 2.81
C PRO A 247 -19.77 3.10 1.58
N ILE A 248 -18.66 2.39 1.38
CA ILE A 248 -18.42 1.53 0.22
C ILE A 248 -19.36 0.30 0.26
N ILE A 249 -19.99 0.04 1.40
CA ILE A 249 -20.65 -1.23 1.72
C ILE A 249 -22.01 -0.93 2.34
N GLY A 250 -23.06 -1.51 1.76
CA GLY A 250 -24.41 -1.43 2.33
C GLY A 250 -24.50 -2.16 3.68
N LEU A 251 -25.59 -1.87 4.41
CA LEU A 251 -25.79 -2.40 5.77
C LEU A 251 -25.91 -3.93 5.80
N ASN A 252 -26.40 -4.54 4.72
CA ASN A 252 -26.60 -5.99 4.62
C ASN A 252 -25.26 -6.72 4.39
N GLU A 253 -24.36 -6.10 3.64
CA GLU A 253 -23.02 -6.56 3.35
C GLU A 253 -22.11 -6.47 4.59
N LEU A 254 -22.32 -5.45 5.44
CA LEU A 254 -21.65 -5.35 6.74
C LEU A 254 -22.09 -6.47 7.70
N LYS A 255 -23.38 -6.86 7.68
CA LYS A 255 -23.88 -7.99 8.48
C LYS A 255 -23.22 -9.30 8.04
N ALA A 256 -23.14 -9.56 6.74
CA ALA A 256 -22.45 -10.71 6.16
C ALA A 256 -20.95 -10.78 6.53
N PHE A 257 -20.30 -9.64 6.79
CA PHE A 257 -18.90 -9.54 7.19
C PHE A 257 -18.65 -9.77 8.69
N SER A 258 -19.68 -9.63 9.54
CA SER A 258 -19.54 -9.52 11.01
C SER A 258 -19.99 -10.74 11.82
N SER A 259 -20.72 -11.68 11.21
CA SER A 259 -21.19 -12.90 11.87
C SER A 259 -20.23 -14.07 11.64
N VAL A 260 -20.02 -14.91 12.66
CA VAL A 260 -19.52 -16.28 12.45
C VAL A 260 -20.51 -16.97 11.52
N ASP A 261 -20.08 -17.34 10.32
CA ASP A 261 -20.97 -17.93 9.33
C ASP A 261 -21.37 -19.34 9.76
N PHE A 262 -22.67 -19.62 9.65
CA PHE A 262 -23.26 -20.87 10.13
C PHE A 262 -22.63 -22.06 9.39
N SER A 263 -22.40 -21.90 8.08
CA SER A 263 -21.83 -22.95 7.24
C SER A 263 -20.46 -23.41 7.73
N SER A 264 -19.52 -22.50 8.00
CA SER A 264 -18.19 -22.89 8.50
C SER A 264 -18.26 -23.54 9.88
N ALA A 265 -19.12 -23.05 10.77
CA ALA A 265 -19.23 -23.56 12.13
C ALA A 265 -19.94 -24.93 12.22
N ASN A 266 -20.85 -25.24 11.30
CA ASN A 266 -21.70 -26.43 11.36
C ASN A 266 -21.44 -27.47 10.27
N CYS A 267 -20.52 -27.21 9.32
CA CYS A 267 -20.24 -28.10 8.20
C CYS A 267 -19.99 -29.56 8.62
N GLY A 268 -19.16 -29.79 9.64
CA GLY A 268 -18.87 -31.13 10.13
C GLY A 268 -20.12 -31.87 10.65
N LYS A 269 -20.95 -31.17 11.43
CA LYS A 269 -22.21 -31.71 11.94
C LYS A 269 -23.18 -32.06 10.81
N VAL A 270 -23.33 -31.17 9.84
CA VAL A 270 -24.19 -31.39 8.67
C VAL A 270 -23.69 -32.58 7.85
N LEU A 271 -22.38 -32.72 7.68
CA LEU A 271 -21.77 -33.86 6.99
C LEU A 271 -22.03 -35.18 7.72
N ASP A 272 -21.87 -35.22 9.05
CA ASP A 272 -22.14 -36.41 9.86
C ASP A 272 -23.62 -36.85 9.77
N GLU A 273 -24.55 -35.89 9.75
CA GLU A 273 -25.98 -36.15 9.54
C GLU A 273 -26.28 -36.72 8.15
N ILE A 274 -25.60 -36.24 7.11
CA ILE A 274 -25.72 -36.77 5.75
C ILE A 274 -25.13 -38.17 5.65
N LEU A 275 -23.96 -38.41 6.25
CA LEU A 275 -23.28 -39.72 6.23
C LEU A 275 -24.03 -40.79 7.01
N SER A 276 -24.68 -40.41 8.12
CA SER A 276 -25.49 -41.34 8.93
C SER A 276 -26.82 -41.74 8.27
N ASN A 277 -27.17 -41.18 7.11
CA ASN A 277 -28.43 -41.42 6.38
C ASN A 277 -29.71 -41.19 7.19
N ALA A 278 -29.63 -40.49 8.33
CA ALA A 278 -30.76 -40.33 9.24
C ALA A 278 -31.92 -39.53 8.64
N ASN A 279 -31.68 -38.74 7.57
CA ASN A 279 -32.65 -37.83 6.97
C ASN A 279 -32.57 -37.74 5.43
N THR A 280 -32.01 -38.74 4.74
CA THR A 280 -31.77 -38.63 3.29
C THR A 280 -33.01 -38.89 2.44
N ASN A 281 -34.15 -39.34 3.01
CA ASN A 281 -35.39 -39.64 2.27
C ASN A 281 -35.19 -40.51 1.00
N GLY A 282 -34.11 -41.31 0.94
CA GLY A 282 -33.75 -42.10 -0.24
C GLY A 282 -32.99 -41.35 -1.34
N ASP A 283 -32.57 -40.10 -1.11
CA ASP A 283 -31.72 -39.32 -2.02
C ASP A 283 -30.30 -39.89 -2.06
N ASN A 284 -29.95 -40.47 -3.21
CA ASN A 284 -28.65 -41.06 -3.52
C ASN A 284 -27.75 -40.13 -4.35
N SER A 285 -28.07 -38.84 -4.43
CA SER A 285 -27.22 -37.87 -5.11
C SER A 285 -25.84 -37.73 -4.45
N TRP A 286 -24.88 -37.19 -5.20
CA TRP A 286 -23.51 -37.04 -4.75
C TRP A 286 -23.44 -36.30 -3.41
N ILE A 287 -22.62 -36.81 -2.49
CA ILE A 287 -22.58 -36.33 -1.10
C ILE A 287 -22.26 -34.83 -0.99
N VAL A 288 -21.40 -34.31 -1.86
CA VAL A 288 -21.05 -32.89 -1.87
C VAL A 288 -22.25 -32.05 -2.28
N THR A 289 -23.03 -32.46 -3.28
CA THR A 289 -24.25 -31.76 -3.69
C THR A 289 -25.25 -31.68 -2.54
N ARG A 290 -25.46 -32.78 -1.79
CA ARG A 290 -26.34 -32.80 -0.62
C ARG A 290 -25.83 -31.88 0.49
N LEU A 291 -24.53 -31.91 0.78
CA LEU A 291 -23.90 -31.04 1.77
C LEU A 291 -24.09 -29.56 1.40
N MET A 292 -23.73 -29.18 0.17
CA MET A 292 -23.82 -27.80 -0.28
C MET A 292 -25.25 -27.26 -0.28
N ASN A 293 -26.23 -28.07 -0.72
CA ASN A 293 -27.65 -27.71 -0.65
C ASN A 293 -28.11 -27.50 0.79
N ARG A 294 -27.68 -28.36 1.72
CA ARG A 294 -28.07 -28.26 3.12
C ARG A 294 -27.47 -27.02 3.78
N LEU A 295 -26.20 -26.74 3.52
CA LEU A 295 -25.52 -25.52 4.01
C LEU A 295 -26.21 -24.26 3.47
N LYS A 296 -26.58 -24.23 2.19
CA LYS A 296 -27.32 -23.10 1.58
C LYS A 296 -28.72 -22.92 2.17
N ALA A 297 -29.39 -24.00 2.55
CA ALA A 297 -30.72 -23.92 3.16
C ALA A 297 -30.68 -23.37 4.60
N GLU A 298 -29.58 -23.60 5.33
CA GLU A 298 -29.43 -23.21 6.74
C GLU A 298 -28.68 -21.88 6.91
N ASP A 299 -27.81 -21.50 5.98
CA ASP A 299 -27.10 -20.23 5.97
C ASP A 299 -27.51 -19.37 4.75
N PRO A 300 -28.28 -18.28 4.97
CA PRO A 300 -28.76 -17.42 3.88
C PRO A 300 -27.63 -16.65 3.16
N TYR A 301 -26.42 -16.61 3.73
CA TYR A 301 -25.28 -15.95 3.12
C TYR A 301 -24.35 -16.91 2.40
N PHE A 302 -24.51 -18.22 2.58
CA PHE A 302 -23.77 -19.25 1.86
C PHE A 302 -24.39 -19.49 0.47
N ASP A 303 -23.54 -19.54 -0.55
CA ASP A 303 -23.97 -19.92 -1.89
C ASP A 303 -22.90 -20.77 -2.59
N PHE A 304 -23.31 -21.56 -3.58
CA PHE A 304 -22.41 -22.41 -4.34
C PHE A 304 -22.89 -22.63 -5.78
N ARG A 305 -21.98 -23.05 -6.65
CA ARG A 305 -22.21 -23.45 -8.03
C ARG A 305 -21.46 -24.75 -8.34
N LEU A 306 -22.02 -25.52 -9.26
CA LEU A 306 -21.45 -26.77 -9.77
C LEU A 306 -21.26 -26.61 -11.28
N GLN A 307 -20.10 -27.00 -11.80
CA GLN A 307 -19.86 -27.14 -13.23
C GLN A 307 -19.89 -28.61 -13.60
N TYR A 308 -20.59 -28.92 -14.68
CA TYR A 308 -20.67 -30.24 -15.29
C TYR A 308 -19.91 -30.25 -16.62
N ASP A 309 -19.33 -31.38 -16.99
CA ASP A 309 -18.80 -31.61 -18.34
C ASP A 309 -19.91 -32.11 -19.30
N GLU A 310 -19.52 -32.50 -20.52
CA GLU A 310 -20.44 -32.99 -21.56
C GLU A 310 -21.10 -34.33 -21.20
N ASP A 311 -20.52 -35.08 -20.26
CA ASP A 311 -20.99 -36.39 -19.80
C ASP A 311 -21.78 -36.28 -18.48
N ASP A 312 -22.20 -35.08 -18.08
CA ASP A 312 -22.88 -34.78 -16.81
C ASP A 312 -22.05 -35.13 -15.55
N HIS A 313 -20.72 -35.18 -15.64
CA HIS A 313 -19.85 -35.32 -14.48
C HIS A 313 -19.49 -33.95 -13.89
N VAL A 314 -19.45 -33.85 -12.56
CA VAL A 314 -19.03 -32.62 -11.89
C VAL A 314 -17.53 -32.43 -12.08
N VAL A 315 -17.13 -31.28 -12.63
CA VAL A 315 -15.71 -30.91 -12.85
C VAL A 315 -15.22 -29.77 -11.95
N ALA A 316 -16.14 -28.97 -11.41
CA ALA A 316 -15.82 -27.96 -10.41
C ALA A 316 -16.96 -27.74 -9.41
N VAL A 317 -16.59 -27.49 -8.17
CA VAL A 317 -17.49 -27.02 -7.11
C VAL A 317 -16.91 -25.73 -6.56
N THR A 318 -17.66 -24.63 -6.67
CA THR A 318 -17.24 -23.31 -6.16
C THR A 318 -18.25 -22.83 -5.13
N TRP A 319 -17.79 -22.34 -3.98
CA TRP A 319 -18.66 -21.78 -2.94
C TRP A 319 -18.16 -20.44 -2.43
N GLN A 320 -19.09 -19.69 -1.85
CA GLN A 320 -18.86 -18.43 -1.16
C GLN A 320 -19.64 -18.39 0.14
N ILE A 321 -18.97 -18.02 1.22
CA ILE A 321 -19.61 -17.61 2.47
C ILE A 321 -19.89 -16.10 2.47
N GLY A 322 -20.72 -15.63 3.41
CA GLY A 322 -21.06 -14.21 3.53
C GLY A 322 -19.85 -13.29 3.65
N ALA A 323 -18.86 -13.69 4.46
CA ALA A 323 -17.64 -12.91 4.66
C ALA A 323 -16.80 -12.80 3.37
N SER A 324 -16.70 -13.87 2.59
CA SER A 324 -16.01 -13.91 1.29
C SER A 324 -16.64 -12.96 0.28
N ARG A 325 -17.98 -12.98 0.18
CA ARG A 325 -18.75 -12.06 -0.68
C ARG A 325 -18.51 -10.59 -0.28
N GLY A 326 -18.60 -10.29 1.01
CA GLY A 326 -18.35 -8.94 1.53
C GLY A 326 -16.90 -8.49 1.32
N ALA A 327 -15.93 -9.40 1.43
CA ALA A 327 -14.52 -9.11 1.18
C ALA A 327 -14.28 -8.78 -0.30
N LEU A 328 -14.86 -9.52 -1.24
CA LEU A 328 -14.76 -9.22 -2.67
C LEU A 328 -15.31 -7.83 -2.99
N MET A 329 -16.50 -7.51 -2.48
CA MET A 329 -17.11 -6.19 -2.70
C MET A 329 -16.26 -5.04 -2.16
N LYS A 330 -15.52 -5.26 -1.06
CA LYS A 330 -14.74 -4.21 -0.39
C LYS A 330 -13.31 -4.08 -0.89
N TYR A 331 -12.67 -5.21 -1.20
CA TYR A 331 -11.23 -5.31 -1.46
C TYR A 331 -10.90 -5.91 -2.83
N GLY A 332 -11.90 -6.07 -3.70
CA GLY A 332 -11.75 -6.64 -5.03
C GLY A 332 -11.02 -5.75 -6.04
N ASP A 333 -10.49 -4.59 -5.64
CA ASP A 333 -9.63 -3.77 -6.52
C ASP A 333 -8.32 -4.49 -6.87
N LYS A 334 -7.91 -5.45 -6.02
CA LYS A 334 -6.76 -6.34 -6.18
C LYS A 334 -7.17 -7.80 -5.99
N VAL A 335 -6.95 -8.62 -7.01
CA VAL A 335 -7.38 -10.03 -7.01
C VAL A 335 -6.20 -10.97 -7.26
N PHE A 336 -6.29 -12.18 -6.71
CA PHE A 336 -5.28 -13.22 -6.83
C PHE A 336 -5.96 -14.53 -7.18
N LEU A 337 -5.46 -15.24 -8.18
CA LEU A 337 -5.92 -16.56 -8.58
C LEU A 337 -4.77 -17.55 -8.43
N ASP A 338 -5.00 -18.59 -7.64
CA ASP A 338 -4.01 -19.64 -7.41
C ASP A 338 -4.70 -21.00 -7.32
N THR A 339 -3.99 -22.03 -7.80
CA THR A 339 -4.38 -23.43 -7.67
C THR A 339 -3.27 -24.20 -7.00
N ARG A 340 -3.64 -24.87 -5.91
CA ARG A 340 -2.73 -25.72 -5.16
C ARG A 340 -2.92 -27.17 -5.56
N ASN A 341 -1.85 -27.74 -6.13
CA ASN A 341 -1.71 -29.19 -6.28
C ASN A 341 -1.67 -29.86 -4.92
N ASN A 342 -2.45 -30.93 -4.79
CA ASN A 342 -2.77 -31.52 -3.52
C ASN A 342 -2.07 -32.86 -3.28
N GLU A 343 -0.76 -32.90 -3.45
CA GLU A 343 0.03 -34.13 -3.31
C GLU A 343 -0.06 -34.76 -1.90
N ASN A 344 -0.62 -34.07 -0.89
CA ASN A 344 -0.67 -34.55 0.51
C ASN A 344 -1.96 -34.23 1.30
N MET A 345 -3.04 -33.71 0.71
CA MET A 345 -4.26 -33.30 1.47
C MET A 345 -5.59 -33.80 0.91
N ASN A 346 -5.65 -34.66 -0.11
CA ASN A 346 -6.83 -35.51 -0.37
C ASN A 346 -6.47 -36.79 -1.15
N CYS A 347 -7.22 -37.87 -0.91
CA CYS A 347 -6.97 -39.21 -1.46
C CYS A 347 -7.41 -39.38 -2.93
N ILE A 348 -8.09 -38.38 -3.49
CA ILE A 348 -8.65 -38.42 -4.85
C ILE A 348 -8.03 -37.36 -5.77
N ASN A 349 -6.89 -36.79 -5.36
CA ASN A 349 -6.10 -35.81 -6.10
C ASN A 349 -6.88 -34.59 -6.63
N MET A 350 -7.97 -34.19 -5.96
CA MET A 350 -8.67 -32.94 -6.29
C MET A 350 -7.76 -31.75 -5.99
N GLN A 351 -7.74 -30.80 -6.89
CA GLN A 351 -6.98 -29.56 -6.70
C GLN A 351 -7.87 -28.52 -6.04
N TYR A 352 -7.24 -27.71 -5.20
CA TYR A 352 -7.91 -26.59 -4.55
C TYR A 352 -7.56 -25.32 -5.30
N MET A 353 -8.56 -24.68 -5.88
CA MET A 353 -8.44 -23.39 -6.57
C MET A 353 -9.12 -22.32 -5.74
N THR A 354 -8.48 -21.16 -5.60
CA THR A 354 -9.05 -20.06 -4.81
C THR A 354 -8.95 -18.74 -5.53
N PHE A 355 -10.03 -17.95 -5.39
CA PHE A 355 -10.03 -16.53 -5.71
C PHE A 355 -9.79 -15.78 -4.41
N VAL A 356 -8.69 -15.04 -4.32
CA VAL A 356 -8.26 -14.35 -3.10
C VAL A 356 -8.25 -12.84 -3.30
N VAL A 357 -8.66 -12.13 -2.26
CA VAL A 357 -8.48 -10.67 -2.10
C VAL A 357 -7.62 -10.39 -0.86
N ILE A 358 -7.04 -9.20 -0.81
CA ILE A 358 -6.21 -8.77 0.32
C ILE A 358 -6.88 -7.59 1.01
N ASP A 359 -7.12 -7.72 2.30
CA ASP A 359 -7.78 -6.69 3.10
C ASP A 359 -6.85 -5.52 3.46
N GLY A 360 -7.40 -4.50 4.15
CA GLY A 360 -6.63 -3.34 4.60
C GLY A 360 -5.51 -3.66 5.61
N ASN A 361 -5.56 -4.82 6.27
CA ASN A 361 -4.56 -5.31 7.22
C ASN A 361 -3.52 -6.23 6.56
N LYS A 362 -3.61 -6.44 5.23
CA LYS A 362 -2.77 -7.34 4.44
C LYS A 362 -3.04 -8.82 4.71
N GLU A 363 -4.23 -9.16 5.19
CA GLU A 363 -4.67 -10.54 5.35
C GLU A 363 -5.31 -11.05 4.05
N MET A 364 -5.00 -12.31 3.70
CA MET A 364 -5.55 -12.97 2.53
C MET A 364 -6.93 -13.56 2.87
N ILE A 365 -7.96 -13.10 2.17
CA ILE A 365 -9.32 -13.57 2.33
C ILE A 365 -9.76 -14.25 1.03
N PRO A 366 -10.17 -15.54 1.06
CA PRO A 366 -10.79 -16.17 -0.09
C PRO A 366 -12.10 -15.44 -0.40
N ALA A 367 -12.17 -14.79 -1.55
CA ALA A 367 -13.39 -14.26 -2.14
C ALA A 367 -14.29 -15.40 -2.61
N SER A 368 -13.70 -16.52 -3.06
CA SER A 368 -14.37 -17.80 -3.25
C SER A 368 -13.35 -18.93 -3.14
N GLU A 369 -13.88 -20.12 -2.91
CA GLU A 369 -13.10 -21.34 -2.83
C GLU A 369 -13.67 -22.37 -3.79
N SER A 370 -12.80 -23.21 -4.33
CA SER A 370 -13.20 -24.24 -5.28
C SER A 370 -12.38 -25.50 -5.15
N PHE A 371 -13.03 -26.63 -5.39
CA PHE A 371 -12.33 -27.86 -5.76
C PHE A 371 -12.56 -28.14 -7.24
N VAL A 372 -11.48 -28.43 -7.94
CA VAL A 372 -11.47 -28.80 -9.36
C VAL A 372 -10.74 -30.13 -9.53
N PHE A 373 -11.16 -30.94 -10.50
CA PHE A 373 -10.53 -32.24 -10.74
C PHE A 373 -9.24 -32.12 -11.56
N GLN A 374 -9.10 -31.04 -12.33
CA GLN A 374 -7.91 -30.71 -13.10
C GLN A 374 -7.73 -29.19 -13.21
N GLU A 375 -6.49 -28.74 -13.31
CA GLU A 375 -6.17 -27.33 -13.45
C GLU A 375 -6.19 -27.04 -14.94
N SER A 376 -7.19 -26.28 -15.37
CA SER A 376 -7.31 -25.82 -16.75
C SER A 376 -7.69 -24.36 -16.80
N LYS A 377 -7.33 -23.71 -17.90
CA LYS A 377 -7.58 -22.29 -18.12
C LYS A 377 -9.09 -22.02 -18.18
N GLU A 378 -9.83 -22.96 -18.74
CA GLU A 378 -11.29 -22.96 -18.82
C GLU A 378 -11.88 -22.96 -17.41
N LEU A 379 -11.35 -23.79 -16.51
CA LEU A 379 -11.84 -23.90 -15.14
C LEU A 379 -11.53 -22.67 -14.29
N TYR A 380 -10.41 -21.98 -14.52
CA TYR A 380 -10.20 -20.64 -13.94
C TYR A 380 -11.32 -19.67 -14.36
N GLY A 381 -11.69 -19.67 -15.64
CA GLY A 381 -12.79 -18.84 -16.14
C GLY A 381 -14.14 -19.20 -15.51
N VAL A 382 -14.42 -20.49 -15.35
CA VAL A 382 -15.62 -20.99 -14.66
C VAL A 382 -15.65 -20.51 -13.22
N VAL A 383 -14.57 -20.70 -12.46
CA VAL A 383 -14.49 -20.28 -11.05
C VAL A 383 -14.65 -18.77 -10.90
N VAL A 384 -14.01 -17.98 -11.76
CA VAL A 384 -14.17 -16.52 -11.76
C VAL A 384 -15.62 -16.14 -12.07
N ASN A 385 -16.25 -16.74 -13.07
CA ASN A 385 -17.65 -16.46 -13.42
C ASN A 385 -18.61 -16.85 -12.29
N PHE A 386 -18.42 -18.00 -11.66
CA PHE A 386 -19.22 -18.42 -10.50
C PHE A 386 -19.05 -17.48 -9.31
N THR A 387 -17.84 -16.99 -9.08
CA THR A 387 -17.54 -16.01 -8.02
C THR A 387 -18.30 -14.70 -8.25
N LEU A 388 -18.31 -14.21 -9.50
CA LEU A 388 -19.02 -12.99 -9.89
C LEU A 388 -20.54 -13.18 -9.85
N ASP A 389 -21.05 -14.32 -10.31
CA ASP A 389 -22.48 -14.66 -10.27
C ASP A 389 -23.02 -14.70 -8.84
N MET A 390 -22.26 -15.29 -7.91
CA MET A 390 -22.60 -15.31 -6.49
C MET A 390 -22.39 -13.96 -5.79
N THR A 391 -21.77 -12.97 -6.45
CA THR A 391 -21.57 -11.59 -5.96
C THR A 391 -22.05 -10.56 -6.98
N PRO A 392 -23.37 -10.50 -7.29
CA PRO A 392 -23.88 -9.72 -8.43
C PRO A 392 -23.69 -8.20 -8.29
N ASN A 393 -23.51 -7.69 -7.07
CA ASN A 393 -23.30 -6.26 -6.80
C ASN A 393 -21.83 -5.82 -6.94
N PHE A 394 -20.91 -6.75 -7.21
CA PHE A 394 -19.51 -6.42 -7.42
C PHE A 394 -19.26 -5.97 -8.85
N ASP A 395 -18.67 -4.79 -9.00
CA ASP A 395 -18.27 -4.27 -10.31
C ASP A 395 -16.94 -4.89 -10.75
N LYS A 396 -16.99 -5.79 -11.73
CA LYS A 396 -15.80 -6.40 -12.33
C LYS A 396 -14.87 -5.39 -13.02
N GLU A 397 -15.37 -4.21 -13.41
CA GLU A 397 -14.56 -3.13 -14.00
C GLU A 397 -13.75 -2.35 -12.94
N SER A 398 -14.11 -2.52 -11.67
CA SER A 398 -13.39 -1.91 -10.54
C SER A 398 -12.05 -2.58 -10.26
N VAL A 399 -11.84 -3.83 -10.71
CA VAL A 399 -10.57 -4.56 -10.56
C VAL A 399 -9.46 -3.85 -11.33
N LYS A 400 -8.39 -3.46 -10.62
CA LYS A 400 -7.25 -2.72 -11.20
C LYS A 400 -6.00 -3.58 -11.32
N LEU A 401 -5.76 -4.46 -10.36
CA LEU A 401 -4.61 -5.35 -10.35
C LEU A 401 -5.06 -6.80 -10.17
N GLY A 402 -4.42 -7.69 -10.89
CA GLY A 402 -4.64 -9.12 -10.76
C GLY A 402 -3.34 -9.89 -10.81
N PHE A 403 -3.28 -11.01 -10.08
CA PHE A 403 -2.09 -11.85 -9.98
C PHE A 403 -2.45 -13.32 -10.15
N SER A 404 -1.64 -14.05 -10.91
CA SER A 404 -1.72 -15.50 -10.97
C SER A 404 -0.40 -16.12 -11.42
N ASP A 405 -0.37 -17.45 -11.42
CA ASP A 405 0.62 -18.21 -12.15
C ASP A 405 0.60 -17.92 -13.66
N LEU A 406 1.69 -18.29 -14.36
CA LEU A 406 1.88 -18.08 -15.82
C LEU A 406 0.85 -18.78 -16.71
N PHE A 407 -0.02 -19.58 -16.10
CA PHE A 407 -1.06 -20.35 -16.76
C PHE A 407 -2.15 -19.47 -17.36
N ILE A 408 -2.43 -18.31 -16.76
CA ILE A 408 -3.43 -17.34 -17.23
C ILE A 408 -2.72 -16.20 -17.97
N SER A 409 -3.13 -15.91 -19.20
CA SER A 409 -2.57 -14.77 -19.94
C SER A 409 -3.29 -13.46 -19.55
N PRO A 410 -2.63 -12.29 -19.70
CA PRO A 410 -3.29 -11.01 -19.51
C PRO A 410 -4.54 -10.82 -20.38
N GLN A 411 -4.59 -11.42 -21.57
CA GLN A 411 -5.76 -11.39 -22.45
C GLN A 411 -6.93 -12.15 -21.83
N ASP A 412 -6.67 -13.29 -21.20
CA ASP A 412 -7.70 -14.11 -20.57
C ASP A 412 -8.30 -13.39 -19.36
N ALA A 413 -7.43 -12.83 -18.52
CA ALA A 413 -7.85 -12.05 -17.38
C ALA A 413 -8.70 -10.84 -17.78
N LYS A 414 -8.40 -10.20 -18.93
CA LYS A 414 -9.21 -9.09 -19.45
C LYS A 414 -10.60 -9.49 -19.91
N MET A 415 -10.83 -10.75 -20.24
CA MET A 415 -12.19 -11.26 -20.52
C MET A 415 -13.06 -11.21 -19.26
N TRP A 416 -12.45 -11.43 -18.09
CA TRP A 416 -13.13 -11.39 -16.80
C TRP A 416 -13.16 -9.98 -16.19
N PHE A 417 -12.06 -9.25 -16.33
CA PHE A 417 -11.82 -7.95 -15.71
C PHE A 417 -11.27 -6.95 -16.74
N PRO A 418 -12.13 -6.18 -17.43
CA PRO A 418 -11.72 -5.38 -18.59
C PRO A 418 -10.60 -4.37 -18.31
N ASN A 419 -10.57 -3.80 -17.11
CA ASN A 419 -9.63 -2.74 -16.70
C ASN A 419 -8.40 -3.25 -15.94
N VAL A 420 -8.21 -4.57 -15.87
CA VAL A 420 -7.14 -5.15 -15.04
C VAL A 420 -5.77 -5.00 -15.68
N THR A 421 -4.78 -4.66 -14.85
CA THR A 421 -3.37 -4.94 -15.14
C THR A 421 -3.03 -6.29 -14.52
N TRP A 422 -2.84 -7.30 -15.37
CA TRP A 422 -2.52 -8.66 -14.94
C TRP A 422 -1.01 -8.83 -14.78
N LEU A 423 -0.60 -9.29 -13.60
CA LEU A 423 0.78 -9.49 -13.21
C LEU A 423 1.01 -10.97 -12.89
N VAL A 424 2.25 -11.41 -13.05
CA VAL A 424 2.61 -12.79 -12.69
C VAL A 424 2.98 -12.84 -11.22
N ASP A 425 2.56 -13.88 -10.53
CA ASP A 425 2.98 -14.14 -9.16
C ASP A 425 4.50 -14.43 -9.11
N THR A 426 5.23 -13.49 -8.50
CA THR A 426 6.68 -13.55 -8.34
C THR A 426 7.14 -14.64 -7.36
N TYR A 427 6.25 -15.17 -6.50
CA TYR A 427 6.57 -16.27 -5.59
C TYR A 427 7.10 -17.49 -6.35
N HIS A 428 6.50 -17.82 -7.49
CA HIS A 428 6.86 -18.98 -8.31
C HIS A 428 8.17 -18.79 -9.08
N PHE A 429 8.61 -17.54 -9.31
CA PHE A 429 9.94 -17.22 -9.86
C PHE A 429 11.07 -17.33 -8.83
N CYS A 430 10.77 -17.00 -7.57
CA CYS A 430 11.76 -16.94 -6.49
C CYS A 430 12.03 -18.32 -5.86
N SER A 431 11.13 -19.29 -6.05
CA SER A 431 11.31 -20.69 -5.64
C SER A 431 12.47 -21.37 -6.39
N PRO A 432 13.48 -21.91 -5.68
CA PRO A 432 14.63 -22.60 -6.30
C PRO A 432 14.23 -23.80 -7.18
N VAL A 433 13.12 -24.46 -6.86
CA VAL A 433 12.65 -25.70 -7.52
C VAL A 433 11.91 -25.39 -8.83
N ARG A 434 11.28 -24.22 -8.96
CA ARG A 434 10.41 -23.87 -10.11
C ARG A 434 11.06 -22.98 -11.18
N ARG A 435 12.31 -22.53 -10.98
CA ARG A 435 13.05 -21.71 -11.97
C ARG A 435 13.19 -22.38 -13.34
N ILE A 436 13.38 -23.70 -13.41
CA ILE A 436 13.67 -24.38 -14.69
C ILE A 436 12.43 -24.41 -15.62
N VAL A 437 11.25 -24.68 -15.06
CA VAL A 437 9.98 -24.75 -15.82
C VAL A 437 9.52 -23.37 -16.28
N CYS A 438 9.70 -22.36 -15.44
CA CYS A 438 9.29 -20.98 -15.73
C CYS A 438 10.09 -20.37 -16.89
N TRP A 439 11.39 -20.64 -16.98
CA TRP A 439 12.24 -20.18 -18.07
C TRP A 439 11.93 -20.85 -19.42
N GLN A 440 11.54 -22.13 -19.42
CA GLN A 440 11.15 -22.85 -20.65
C GLN A 440 9.86 -22.26 -21.26
N ASN A 441 8.85 -21.94 -20.43
CA ASN A 441 7.60 -21.33 -20.91
C ASN A 441 7.77 -19.87 -21.38
N LEU A 442 8.68 -19.11 -20.78
CA LEU A 442 9.03 -17.76 -21.24
C LEU A 442 9.77 -17.77 -22.59
N LEU A 443 10.64 -18.76 -22.83
CA LEU A 443 11.35 -18.93 -24.09
C LEU A 443 10.43 -19.43 -25.23
N ALA A 444 9.43 -20.27 -24.91
CA ALA A 444 8.42 -20.68 -25.88
C ALA A 444 7.56 -19.49 -26.36
N ARG A 445 7.18 -18.58 -25.45
CA ARG A 445 6.38 -17.39 -25.80
C ARG A 445 7.15 -16.31 -26.57
N SER A 446 8.46 -16.19 -26.39
CA SER A 446 9.28 -15.25 -27.16
C SER A 446 9.65 -15.76 -28.56
N SER A 447 9.40 -17.04 -28.84
CA SER A 447 9.73 -17.68 -30.13
C SER A 447 8.54 -17.89 -31.07
N GLY A 448 7.31 -17.55 -30.66
CA GLY A 448 6.13 -17.60 -31.54
C GLY A 448 5.86 -19.00 -32.10
N ILE A 449 5.99 -20.04 -31.27
CA ILE A 449 5.48 -21.40 -31.52
C ILE A 449 4.27 -21.64 -30.64
#